data_AF-A0A800GB80-F1
#
_entry.id   AF-A0A800GB80-F1
#
_cell.length_a   1.000
_cell.length_b   1.000
_cell.length_c   1.000
_cell.angle_alpha   90.00
_cell.angle_beta   90.00
_cell.angle_gamma   90.00
#
_symmetry.space_group_name_H-M   'P 1'
#
loop_
_entity.id
_entity.type
_entity.pdbx_description
1 polymer ?
#
loop_
_entity_poly.entity_id
_entity_poly.type
_entity_poly.pdbx_seq_one_letter_code
_entity_poly.pdbx_strand_id
1 'polypeptide(L)'
;MDFEEIYRRFTDGARSGVVRAGWIERYMDSPITFWCGLHAPQDAKEPMTDFQQHLFDVGNSHQTLVNDKMYPGGIREVFSREEESFHRSLEVMAAGFKLLENMPLVSWPDGLTGRPDVLEREDGVSSVFGDFSYRVVEVKSSRRLRESQKLQAALYNRVLGLVQGYEPPEFQMVNRGFEIVPVIMSEVDERLDQILEEVREIMAGKSVDFCYGVAGWPWTTYVDEQAVAAGDVSLITGVGASVRVNLVEASYRTIESIAKANETELVSIKRIGDATAKKMVVSAQAIHAKKPVRREELGEFRRGKTEVFFDLEGAQEHDLVDGLELVNYLIGAVYRTPGSEAKYIPFFADTFDQEGENLVEFFKWADSFEDPVFYHWHHYERTHLMKMVERYGVDPQLAAVVIDRLEDLSPWTTKAYAFPAYGESLKSIAKCLDFSWRQTDVSGVGSMDLYLNYVDSGSTDETSKQKIIIYNEDDCFATMHIYDWVMGTGSVVL
;
A
#
# COMPACT_ATOMS: atom_id res chain seq x y z
N MET A 1 -40.11 -22.15 -4.10
CA MET A 1 -39.81 -22.21 -5.55
C MET A 1 -38.94 -23.44 -5.77
N ASP A 2 -39.05 -24.14 -6.90
CA ASP A 2 -38.10 -25.24 -7.20
C ASP A 2 -36.73 -24.63 -7.46
N PHE A 3 -35.67 -25.09 -6.78
CA PHE A 3 -34.34 -24.50 -6.95
C PHE A 3 -33.81 -24.68 -8.38
N GLU A 4 -34.33 -25.65 -9.14
CA GLU A 4 -34.06 -25.83 -10.57
C GLU A 4 -34.64 -24.69 -11.44
N GLU A 5 -35.73 -24.06 -10.99
CA GLU A 5 -36.28 -22.88 -11.65
C GLU A 5 -35.40 -21.66 -11.38
N ILE A 6 -34.93 -21.48 -10.13
CA ILE A 6 -33.98 -20.43 -9.75
C ILE A 6 -32.69 -20.58 -10.55
N TYR A 7 -32.12 -21.80 -10.59
CA TYR A 7 -30.91 -22.09 -11.34
C TYR A 7 -31.04 -21.69 -12.81
N ARG A 8 -32.10 -22.15 -13.49
CA ARG A 8 -32.34 -21.79 -14.90
C ARG A 8 -32.51 -20.29 -15.08
N ARG A 9 -33.32 -19.64 -14.22
CA ARG A 9 -33.55 -18.19 -14.30
C ARG A 9 -32.26 -17.39 -14.24
N PHE A 10 -31.34 -17.75 -13.34
CA PHE A 10 -30.13 -16.98 -13.09
C PHE A 10 -28.92 -17.41 -13.91
N THR A 11 -29.01 -18.56 -14.59
CA THR A 11 -27.99 -19.05 -15.52
C THR A 11 -28.37 -18.94 -17.00
N ASP A 12 -29.59 -18.47 -17.30
CA ASP A 12 -30.00 -18.14 -18.66
C ASP A 12 -29.43 -16.76 -19.07
N GLY A 13 -28.63 -16.72 -20.13
CA GLY A 13 -28.00 -15.48 -20.62
C GLY A 13 -26.52 -15.61 -20.97
N ALA A 14 -25.97 -14.51 -21.49
CA ALA A 14 -24.55 -14.45 -21.85
C ALA A 14 -23.70 -14.11 -20.63
N ARG A 15 -22.57 -14.81 -20.49
CA ARG A 15 -21.57 -14.55 -19.42
C ARG A 15 -20.70 -13.32 -19.70
N SER A 16 -20.79 -12.76 -20.91
CA SER A 16 -20.06 -11.55 -21.33
C SER A 16 -20.63 -10.32 -20.61
N GLY A 17 -19.76 -9.52 -20.01
CA GLY A 17 -20.17 -8.28 -19.34
C GLY A 17 -20.59 -8.46 -17.88
N VAL A 18 -20.34 -9.64 -17.29
CA VAL A 18 -20.63 -9.87 -15.86
C VAL A 18 -19.59 -9.19 -14.97
N VAL A 19 -20.07 -8.40 -14.02
CA VAL A 19 -19.27 -7.81 -12.95
C VAL A 19 -19.10 -8.82 -11.81
N ARG A 20 -17.84 -9.13 -11.50
CA ARG A 20 -17.49 -9.93 -10.31
C ARG A 20 -17.39 -9.02 -9.10
N ALA A 21 -17.87 -9.43 -7.93
CA ALA A 21 -17.79 -8.59 -6.73
C ALA A 21 -16.38 -8.13 -6.38
N GLY A 22 -15.38 -8.99 -6.53
CA GLY A 22 -13.97 -8.60 -6.32
C GLY A 22 -13.47 -7.51 -7.28
N TRP A 23 -14.19 -7.20 -8.36
CA TRP A 23 -13.87 -6.06 -9.24
C TRP A 23 -14.26 -4.73 -8.64
N ILE A 24 -15.26 -4.69 -7.76
CA ILE A 24 -15.63 -3.48 -7.00
C ILE A 24 -14.43 -3.03 -6.16
N GLU A 25 -13.86 -3.95 -5.39
CA GLU A 25 -12.68 -3.64 -4.57
C GLU A 25 -11.50 -3.19 -5.44
N ARG A 26 -11.19 -3.94 -6.51
CA ARG A 26 -10.07 -3.60 -7.41
C ARG A 26 -10.22 -2.25 -8.11
N TYR A 27 -11.42 -1.93 -8.58
CA TYR A 27 -11.70 -0.66 -9.23
C TYR A 27 -11.54 0.51 -8.25
N MET A 28 -12.11 0.38 -7.05
CA MET A 28 -12.02 1.43 -6.04
C MET A 28 -10.60 1.61 -5.51
N ASP A 29 -9.82 0.53 -5.42
CA ASP A 29 -8.41 0.61 -5.03
C ASP A 29 -7.57 1.30 -6.12
N SER A 30 -7.79 0.98 -7.41
CA SER A 30 -7.21 1.75 -8.53
C SER A 30 -7.94 1.50 -9.86
N PRO A 31 -8.64 2.51 -10.42
CA PRO A 31 -9.32 2.37 -11.71
C PRO A 31 -8.40 1.99 -12.87
N ILE A 32 -7.14 2.48 -12.86
CA ILE A 32 -6.18 2.15 -13.91
C ILE A 32 -5.64 0.73 -13.77
N THR A 33 -5.39 0.25 -12.54
CA THR A 33 -5.01 -1.15 -12.31
C THR A 33 -6.13 -2.08 -12.75
N PHE A 34 -7.39 -1.71 -12.48
CA PHE A 34 -8.55 -2.44 -12.96
C PHE A 34 -8.64 -2.45 -14.50
N TRP A 35 -8.48 -1.29 -15.14
CA TRP A 35 -8.45 -1.18 -16.60
C TRP A 35 -7.33 -2.05 -17.21
N CYS A 36 -6.12 -2.02 -16.64
CA CYS A 36 -5.01 -2.86 -17.10
C CYS A 36 -5.33 -4.35 -16.98
N GLY A 37 -6.01 -4.76 -15.91
CA GLY A 37 -6.46 -6.14 -15.74
C GLY A 37 -7.39 -6.65 -16.85
N LEU A 38 -8.07 -5.75 -17.56
CA LEU A 38 -8.98 -6.08 -18.66
C LEU A 38 -8.35 -5.85 -20.04
N HIS A 39 -7.54 -4.81 -20.19
CA HIS A 39 -7.16 -4.26 -21.50
C HIS A 39 -5.66 -4.19 -21.77
N ALA A 40 -4.80 -4.27 -20.74
CA ALA A 40 -3.35 -4.19 -20.93
C ALA A 40 -2.78 -5.51 -21.50
N PRO A 41 -1.62 -5.44 -22.20
CA PRO A 41 -0.91 -6.62 -22.67
C PRO A 41 -0.56 -7.56 -21.51
N GLN A 42 -0.86 -8.86 -21.66
CA GLN A 42 -0.64 -9.84 -20.57
C GLN A 42 0.83 -10.06 -20.24
N ASP A 43 1.73 -9.83 -21.19
CA ASP A 43 3.18 -9.90 -21.04
C ASP A 43 3.78 -8.69 -20.32
N ALA A 44 3.02 -7.60 -20.16
CA ALA A 44 3.41 -6.45 -19.35
C ALA A 44 3.11 -6.64 -17.84
N LYS A 45 2.50 -7.77 -17.47
CA LYS A 45 2.11 -8.08 -16.10
C LYS A 45 3.34 -8.44 -15.25
N GLU A 46 3.51 -7.75 -14.14
CA GLU A 46 4.59 -8.04 -13.19
C GLU A 46 4.43 -9.44 -12.59
N PRO A 47 5.53 -10.19 -12.38
CA PRO A 47 5.47 -11.48 -11.69
C PRO A 47 5.06 -11.28 -10.23
N MET A 48 4.54 -12.36 -9.62
CA MET A 48 4.34 -12.42 -8.18
C MET A 48 5.72 -12.41 -7.49
N THR A 49 5.89 -11.53 -6.50
CA THR A 49 7.04 -11.58 -5.59
C THR A 49 6.68 -12.27 -4.28
N ASP A 50 7.69 -12.66 -3.50
CA ASP A 50 7.50 -13.29 -2.19
C ASP A 50 6.62 -12.42 -1.27
N PHE A 51 6.75 -11.09 -1.35
CA PHE A 51 5.91 -10.15 -0.60
C PHE A 51 4.43 -10.24 -0.98
N GLN A 52 4.10 -10.20 -2.29
CA GLN A 52 2.70 -10.32 -2.68
C GLN A 52 2.15 -11.71 -2.32
N GLN A 53 2.96 -12.77 -2.43
CA GLN A 53 2.57 -14.11 -2.00
C GLN A 53 2.25 -14.14 -0.50
N HIS A 54 3.09 -13.54 0.35
CA HIS A 54 2.85 -13.42 1.79
C HIS A 54 1.53 -12.71 2.11
N LEU A 55 1.24 -11.57 1.45
CA LEU A 55 -0.04 -10.86 1.64
C LEU A 55 -1.25 -11.75 1.32
N PHE A 56 -1.18 -12.56 0.26
CA PHE A 56 -2.24 -13.52 -0.06
C PHE A 56 -2.35 -14.61 1.01
N ASP A 57 -1.23 -15.13 1.49
CA ASP A 57 -1.19 -16.20 2.48
C ASP A 57 -1.72 -15.74 3.85
N VAL A 58 -1.42 -14.50 4.27
CA VAL A 58 -1.99 -13.88 5.47
C VAL A 58 -3.51 -13.74 5.35
N GLY A 59 -4.00 -13.26 4.20
CA GLY A 59 -5.44 -13.15 3.94
C GLY A 59 -6.15 -14.51 4.02
N ASN A 60 -5.61 -15.52 3.32
CA ASN A 60 -6.16 -16.87 3.29
C ASN A 60 -6.11 -17.56 4.66
N SER A 61 -5.02 -17.38 5.40
CA SER A 61 -4.85 -17.96 6.74
C SER A 61 -5.82 -17.33 7.73
N HIS A 62 -6.02 -16.00 7.67
CA HIS A 62 -6.99 -15.30 8.50
C HIS A 62 -8.43 -15.76 8.20
N GLN A 63 -8.80 -15.85 6.92
CA GLN A 63 -10.11 -16.37 6.52
C GLN A 63 -10.34 -17.78 7.06
N THR A 64 -9.37 -18.67 6.89
CA THR A 64 -9.45 -20.06 7.38
C THR A 64 -9.65 -20.08 8.91
N LEU A 65 -8.88 -19.26 9.64
CA LEU A 65 -8.98 -19.17 11.09
C LEU A 65 -10.34 -18.64 11.57
N VAL A 66 -10.92 -17.68 10.86
CA VAL A 66 -12.26 -17.16 11.16
C VAL A 66 -13.32 -18.21 10.90
N ASN A 67 -13.28 -18.88 9.74
CA ASN A 67 -14.22 -19.96 9.41
C ASN A 67 -14.17 -21.08 10.46
N ASP A 68 -12.98 -21.57 10.80
CA ASP A 68 -12.81 -22.66 11.77
C ASP A 68 -13.33 -22.30 13.17
N LYS A 69 -13.15 -21.04 13.60
CA LYS A 69 -13.53 -20.60 14.94
C LYS A 69 -14.97 -20.15 15.06
N MET A 70 -15.48 -19.41 14.07
CA MET A 70 -16.77 -18.71 14.15
C MET A 70 -17.86 -19.41 13.35
N TYR A 71 -17.49 -20.09 12.26
CA TYR A 71 -18.43 -20.71 11.33
C TYR A 71 -18.11 -22.20 11.08
N PRO A 72 -17.84 -23.01 12.12
CA PRO A 72 -17.35 -24.38 11.92
C PRO A 72 -18.36 -25.27 11.20
N GLY A 73 -17.87 -26.08 10.27
CA GLY A 73 -18.66 -27.11 9.60
C GLY A 73 -19.54 -26.57 8.46
N GLY A 74 -19.18 -25.43 7.88
CA GLY A 74 -19.82 -24.95 6.66
C GLY A 74 -19.60 -25.89 5.47
N ILE A 75 -20.61 -25.99 4.61
CA ILE A 75 -20.50 -26.77 3.37
C ILE A 75 -19.68 -25.99 2.37
N ARG A 76 -18.59 -26.61 1.91
CA ARG A 76 -17.68 -26.06 0.89
C ARG A 76 -17.46 -27.09 -0.20
N GLU A 77 -18.07 -26.86 -1.36
CA GLU A 77 -17.94 -27.75 -2.53
C GLU A 77 -17.67 -26.90 -3.78
N VAL A 78 -16.55 -27.17 -4.47
CA VAL A 78 -16.16 -26.42 -5.66
C VAL A 78 -16.11 -27.36 -6.85
N PHE A 79 -16.82 -26.99 -7.92
CA PHE A 79 -16.87 -27.73 -9.17
C PHE A 79 -16.05 -27.01 -10.25
N SER A 80 -15.78 -27.73 -11.34
CA SER A 80 -14.99 -27.21 -12.47
C SER A 80 -15.66 -26.00 -13.15
N ARG A 81 -16.99 -25.98 -13.15
CA ARG A 81 -17.79 -24.88 -13.69
C ARG A 81 -18.47 -24.12 -12.56
N GLU A 82 -18.51 -22.80 -12.72
CA GLU A 82 -19.15 -21.90 -11.75
C GLU A 82 -20.65 -22.14 -11.69
N GLU A 83 -21.28 -22.49 -12.81
CA GLU A 83 -22.71 -22.82 -12.88
C GLU A 83 -23.02 -24.10 -12.07
N GLU A 84 -22.18 -25.12 -12.15
CA GLU A 84 -22.31 -26.35 -11.34
C GLU A 84 -22.17 -26.04 -9.84
N SER A 85 -21.22 -25.17 -9.49
CA SER A 85 -21.04 -24.73 -8.11
C SER A 85 -22.21 -23.89 -7.59
N PHE A 86 -22.81 -23.06 -8.45
CA PHE A 86 -24.00 -22.28 -8.11
C PHE A 86 -25.22 -23.18 -7.95
N HIS A 87 -25.41 -24.16 -8.83
CA HIS A 87 -26.45 -25.19 -8.69
C HIS A 87 -26.35 -25.89 -7.34
N ARG A 88 -25.14 -26.33 -6.95
CA ARG A 88 -24.91 -26.93 -5.62
C ARG A 88 -25.20 -25.95 -4.48
N SER A 89 -24.86 -24.67 -4.64
CA SER A 89 -25.18 -23.63 -3.65
C SER A 89 -26.69 -23.56 -3.42
N LEU A 90 -27.49 -23.55 -4.49
CA LEU A 90 -28.94 -23.55 -4.42
C LEU A 90 -29.51 -24.82 -3.78
N GLU A 91 -28.97 -25.99 -4.11
CA GLU A 91 -29.39 -27.26 -3.50
C GLU A 91 -29.18 -27.24 -1.97
N VAL A 92 -28.00 -26.78 -1.54
CA VAL A 92 -27.64 -26.68 -0.12
C VAL A 92 -28.49 -25.62 0.60
N MET A 93 -28.76 -24.48 -0.03
CA MET A 93 -29.66 -23.45 0.50
C MET A 93 -31.10 -23.96 0.61
N ALA A 94 -31.62 -24.65 -0.42
CA ALA A 94 -32.96 -25.21 -0.43
C ALA A 94 -33.15 -26.33 0.62
N ALA A 95 -32.09 -27.11 0.89
CA ALA A 95 -32.07 -28.08 1.98
C ALA A 95 -31.97 -27.43 3.38
N GLY A 96 -31.73 -26.11 3.45
CA GLY A 96 -31.72 -25.34 4.69
C GLY A 96 -30.50 -25.61 5.57
N PHE A 97 -29.34 -25.95 4.97
CA PHE A 97 -28.10 -26.09 5.74
C PHE A 97 -27.71 -24.75 6.38
N LYS A 98 -27.14 -24.83 7.59
CA LYS A 98 -26.88 -23.63 8.39
C LYS A 98 -25.81 -22.71 7.80
N LEU A 99 -24.77 -23.28 7.21
CA LEU A 99 -23.57 -22.56 6.79
C LEU A 99 -23.11 -23.08 5.44
N LEU A 100 -22.84 -22.16 4.52
CA LEU A 100 -22.13 -22.43 3.27
C LEU A 100 -20.88 -21.57 3.27
N GLU A 101 -19.75 -22.16 2.89
CA GLU A 101 -18.46 -21.48 2.89
C GLU A 101 -17.90 -21.42 1.48
N ASN A 102 -17.58 -20.20 1.03
CA ASN A 102 -16.94 -19.97 -0.26
C ASN A 102 -17.73 -20.71 -1.36
N MET A 103 -19.03 -20.40 -1.47
CA MET A 103 -19.97 -20.98 -2.43
C MET A 103 -20.50 -19.84 -3.32
N PRO A 104 -20.53 -20.00 -4.66
CA PRO A 104 -20.81 -18.87 -5.53
C PRO A 104 -22.29 -18.51 -5.60
N LEU A 105 -22.54 -17.23 -5.84
CA LEU A 105 -23.83 -16.66 -6.21
C LEU A 105 -23.72 -16.09 -7.63
N VAL A 106 -24.73 -16.36 -8.45
CA VAL A 106 -24.74 -16.00 -9.86
C VAL A 106 -26.06 -15.32 -10.21
N SER A 107 -25.98 -14.23 -10.95
CA SER A 107 -27.08 -13.69 -11.75
C SER A 107 -26.56 -13.19 -13.10
N TRP A 108 -26.62 -14.03 -14.14
CA TRP A 108 -26.28 -13.59 -15.49
C TRP A 108 -27.25 -12.54 -16.06
N PRO A 109 -28.58 -12.60 -15.84
CA PRO A 109 -29.50 -11.57 -16.34
C PRO A 109 -29.18 -10.17 -15.81
N ASP A 110 -28.71 -10.06 -14.56
CA ASP A 110 -28.32 -8.79 -13.95
C ASP A 110 -26.84 -8.45 -14.19
N GLY A 111 -26.09 -9.38 -14.79
CA GLY A 111 -24.66 -9.24 -15.06
C GLY A 111 -23.83 -9.21 -13.79
N LEU A 112 -24.18 -9.96 -12.75
CA LEU A 112 -23.53 -9.95 -11.45
C LEU A 112 -23.12 -11.36 -10.99
N THR A 113 -21.98 -11.47 -10.31
CA THR A 113 -21.57 -12.71 -9.65
C THR A 113 -20.64 -12.47 -8.48
N GLY A 114 -20.60 -13.41 -7.55
CA GLY A 114 -19.75 -13.31 -6.37
C GLY A 114 -19.57 -14.63 -5.64
N ARG A 115 -18.60 -14.66 -4.74
CA ARG A 115 -18.29 -15.80 -3.89
C ARG A 115 -18.09 -15.29 -2.47
N PRO A 116 -19.18 -15.08 -1.71
CA PRO A 116 -19.07 -14.66 -0.32
C PRO A 116 -18.30 -15.70 0.49
N ASP A 117 -17.57 -15.24 1.51
CA ASP A 117 -16.81 -16.15 2.38
C ASP A 117 -17.72 -17.10 3.14
N VAL A 118 -18.83 -16.59 3.69
CA VAL A 118 -19.86 -17.38 4.38
C VAL A 118 -21.26 -16.89 4.00
N LEU A 119 -22.17 -17.83 3.78
CA LEU A 119 -23.61 -17.62 3.83
C LEU A 119 -24.16 -18.32 5.07
N GLU A 120 -24.86 -17.57 5.91
CA GLU A 120 -25.43 -18.07 7.16
C GLU A 120 -26.96 -18.04 7.10
N ARG A 121 -27.60 -19.16 7.46
CA ARG A 121 -29.06 -19.27 7.51
C ARG A 121 -29.62 -18.47 8.68
N GLU A 122 -30.68 -17.72 8.41
CA GLU A 122 -31.47 -17.00 9.38
C GLU A 122 -32.91 -17.50 9.39
N ASP A 123 -33.33 -18.08 10.52
CA ASP A 123 -34.68 -18.59 10.71
C ASP A 123 -35.69 -17.45 10.99
N GLY A 124 -36.93 -17.63 10.54
CA GLY A 124 -38.02 -16.68 10.81
C GLY A 124 -38.14 -15.53 9.82
N VAL A 125 -37.26 -15.50 8.81
CA VAL A 125 -37.30 -14.55 7.69
C VAL A 125 -37.57 -15.36 6.42
N SER A 126 -38.76 -15.25 5.83
CA SER A 126 -39.11 -16.08 4.67
C SER A 126 -38.36 -15.67 3.40
N SER A 127 -37.94 -16.67 2.63
CA SER A 127 -37.34 -16.51 1.29
C SER A 127 -37.98 -17.51 0.31
N VAL A 128 -37.48 -17.56 -0.93
CA VAL A 128 -37.89 -18.59 -1.92
C VAL A 128 -37.58 -20.02 -1.47
N PHE A 129 -36.72 -20.21 -0.46
CA PHE A 129 -36.31 -21.50 0.10
C PHE A 129 -37.19 -21.98 1.28
N GLY A 130 -38.05 -21.13 1.85
CA GLY A 130 -38.94 -21.49 2.95
C GLY A 130 -39.06 -20.41 4.03
N ASP A 131 -39.34 -20.81 5.27
CA ASP A 131 -39.48 -19.92 6.45
C ASP A 131 -38.12 -19.46 7.02
N PHE A 132 -37.09 -19.39 6.17
CA PHE A 132 -35.74 -18.96 6.48
C PHE A 132 -35.12 -18.29 5.25
N SER A 133 -34.10 -17.45 5.50
CA SER A 133 -33.28 -16.78 4.48
C SER A 133 -31.81 -17.01 4.78
N TYR A 134 -30.94 -16.46 3.97
CA TYR A 134 -29.50 -16.40 4.21
C TYR A 134 -29.04 -14.95 4.30
N ARG A 135 -27.98 -14.73 5.09
CA ARG A 135 -27.22 -13.48 5.15
C ARG A 135 -25.78 -13.72 4.75
N VAL A 136 -25.14 -12.68 4.22
CA VAL A 136 -23.71 -12.68 3.88
C VAL A 136 -22.88 -12.38 5.14
N VAL A 137 -21.80 -13.15 5.32
CA VAL A 137 -20.69 -12.78 6.19
C VAL A 137 -19.40 -12.77 5.36
N GLU A 138 -18.77 -11.60 5.22
CA GLU A 138 -17.50 -11.42 4.51
C GLU A 138 -16.33 -11.26 5.49
N VAL A 139 -15.22 -11.95 5.27
CA VAL A 139 -14.06 -11.93 6.16
C VAL A 139 -12.94 -11.07 5.57
N LYS A 140 -12.36 -10.17 6.37
CA LYS A 140 -11.21 -9.36 5.96
C LYS A 140 -10.12 -9.37 7.02
N SER A 141 -8.87 -9.52 6.58
CA SER A 141 -7.66 -9.51 7.43
C SER A 141 -7.25 -8.11 7.92
N SER A 142 -7.94 -7.07 7.46
CA SER A 142 -7.79 -5.68 7.92
C SER A 142 -8.60 -5.42 9.19
N ARG A 143 -8.03 -4.68 10.16
CA ARG A 143 -8.76 -4.22 11.36
C ARG A 143 -9.88 -3.23 11.02
N ARG A 144 -9.56 -2.22 10.21
CA ARG A 144 -10.52 -1.23 9.73
C ARG A 144 -11.03 -1.64 8.35
N LEU A 145 -12.34 -1.77 8.23
CA LEU A 145 -12.99 -2.12 6.96
C LEU A 145 -13.07 -0.89 6.05
N ARG A 146 -12.50 -1.01 4.86
CA ARG A 146 -12.51 0.02 3.81
C ARG A 146 -13.87 0.08 3.11
N GLU A 147 -14.21 1.21 2.52
CA GLU A 147 -15.43 1.35 1.70
C GLU A 147 -15.45 0.33 0.56
N SER A 148 -14.30 0.12 -0.11
CA SER A 148 -14.15 -0.85 -1.20
C SER A 148 -14.53 -2.28 -0.80
N GLN A 149 -14.15 -2.70 0.41
CA GLN A 149 -14.50 -4.01 0.97
C GLN A 149 -15.99 -4.09 1.35
N LYS A 150 -16.56 -3.01 1.89
CA LYS A 150 -18.00 -2.96 2.21
C LYS A 150 -18.85 -3.06 0.94
N LEU A 151 -18.49 -2.35 -0.13
CA LEU A 151 -19.23 -2.40 -1.39
C LEU A 151 -19.09 -3.74 -2.11
N GLN A 152 -17.94 -4.42 -2.00
CA GLN A 152 -17.82 -5.81 -2.46
C GLN A 152 -18.84 -6.73 -1.76
N ALA A 153 -18.91 -6.66 -0.43
CA ALA A 153 -19.86 -7.46 0.35
C ALA A 153 -21.33 -7.05 0.10
N ALA A 154 -21.58 -5.76 -0.14
CA ALA A 154 -22.89 -5.27 -0.57
C ALA A 154 -23.33 -5.88 -1.91
N LEU A 155 -22.40 -6.07 -2.85
CA LEU A 155 -22.73 -6.77 -4.09
C LEU A 155 -23.11 -8.22 -3.83
N TYR A 156 -22.43 -8.93 -2.92
CA TYR A 156 -22.85 -10.27 -2.52
C TYR A 156 -24.25 -10.29 -1.94
N ASN A 157 -24.56 -9.34 -1.05
CA ASN A 157 -25.88 -9.21 -0.43
C ASN A 157 -26.98 -8.98 -1.48
N ARG A 158 -26.69 -8.15 -2.49
CA ARG A 158 -27.61 -7.91 -3.61
C ARG A 158 -27.83 -9.12 -4.50
N VAL A 159 -26.76 -9.82 -4.89
CA VAL A 159 -26.91 -11.06 -5.69
C VAL A 159 -27.65 -12.13 -4.88
N LEU A 160 -27.38 -12.24 -3.58
CA LEU A 160 -28.12 -13.11 -2.68
C LEU A 160 -29.60 -12.74 -2.65
N GLY A 161 -29.92 -11.44 -2.54
CA GLY A 161 -31.27 -10.91 -2.55
C GLY A 161 -32.05 -11.26 -3.80
N LEU A 162 -31.42 -11.13 -4.97
CA LEU A 162 -31.99 -11.56 -6.26
C LEU A 162 -32.29 -13.06 -6.27
N VAL A 163 -31.32 -13.88 -5.84
CA VAL A 163 -31.43 -15.34 -5.84
C VAL A 163 -32.49 -15.86 -4.88
N GLN A 164 -32.51 -15.35 -3.64
CA GLN A 164 -33.41 -15.84 -2.59
C GLN A 164 -34.77 -15.11 -2.54
N GLY A 165 -34.96 -14.07 -3.37
CA GLY A 165 -36.18 -13.26 -3.42
C GLY A 165 -36.38 -12.34 -2.21
N TYR A 166 -35.36 -12.16 -1.37
CA TYR A 166 -35.34 -11.29 -0.21
C TYR A 166 -33.92 -10.76 -0.01
N GLU A 167 -33.73 -9.46 -0.17
CA GLU A 167 -32.45 -8.80 0.11
C GLU A 167 -32.39 -8.47 1.61
N PRO A 168 -31.42 -9.04 2.36
CA PRO A 168 -31.24 -8.70 3.76
C PRO A 168 -30.96 -7.19 3.92
N PRO A 169 -31.62 -6.50 4.89
CA PRO A 169 -31.40 -5.08 5.13
C PRO A 169 -30.00 -4.77 5.69
N GLU A 170 -29.32 -5.79 6.20
CA GLU A 170 -27.94 -5.73 6.67
C GLU A 170 -27.18 -7.02 6.29
N PHE A 171 -25.87 -6.90 6.17
CA PHE A 171 -24.94 -8.02 6.08
C PHE A 171 -23.80 -7.83 7.09
N GLN A 172 -23.03 -8.89 7.33
CA GLN A 172 -21.97 -8.88 8.33
C GLN A 172 -20.59 -8.92 7.68
N MET A 173 -19.64 -8.29 8.34
CA MET A 173 -18.23 -8.40 8.01
C MET A 173 -17.44 -8.77 9.26
N VAL A 174 -16.48 -9.68 9.15
CA VAL A 174 -15.58 -10.03 10.24
C VAL A 174 -14.21 -9.43 9.95
N ASN A 175 -13.77 -8.53 10.83
CA ASN A 175 -12.45 -7.92 10.71
C ASN A 175 -11.34 -8.82 11.29
N ARG A 176 -10.10 -8.34 11.23
CA ARG A 176 -8.95 -9.02 11.82
C ARG A 176 -9.13 -9.41 13.30
N GLY A 177 -9.82 -8.57 14.07
CA GLY A 177 -10.04 -8.73 15.51
C GLY A 177 -11.14 -9.71 15.88
N PHE A 178 -11.69 -10.46 14.91
CA PHE A 178 -12.89 -11.30 15.09
C PHE A 178 -14.14 -10.50 15.48
N GLU A 179 -14.13 -9.19 15.23
CA GLU A 179 -15.29 -8.34 15.48
C GLU A 179 -16.26 -8.44 14.31
N ILE A 180 -17.53 -8.73 14.63
CA ILE A 180 -18.62 -8.69 13.66
C ILE A 180 -19.07 -7.24 13.51
N VAL A 181 -18.87 -6.69 12.31
CA VAL A 181 -19.28 -5.35 11.92
C VAL A 181 -20.51 -5.48 11.01
N PRO A 182 -21.72 -5.11 11.48
CA PRO A 182 -22.89 -5.05 10.63
C PRO A 182 -22.77 -3.85 9.67
N VAL A 183 -23.22 -4.04 8.44
CA VAL A 183 -23.31 -2.99 7.42
C VAL A 183 -24.73 -2.95 6.90
N ILE A 184 -25.35 -1.77 6.99
CA ILE A 184 -26.73 -1.55 6.56
C ILE A 184 -26.75 -1.35 5.04
N MET A 185 -27.52 -2.15 4.33
CA MET A 185 -27.58 -2.14 2.86
C MET A 185 -27.98 -0.77 2.31
N SER A 186 -28.99 -0.12 2.92
CA SER A 186 -29.47 1.19 2.49
C SER A 186 -28.45 2.32 2.63
N GLU A 187 -27.39 2.15 3.42
CA GLU A 187 -26.31 3.14 3.55
C GLU A 187 -25.28 3.04 2.42
N VAL A 188 -25.23 1.90 1.73
CA VAL A 188 -24.22 1.60 0.68
C VAL A 188 -24.83 1.40 -0.71
N ASP A 189 -26.14 1.25 -0.81
CA ASP A 189 -26.89 0.90 -2.03
C ASP A 189 -26.65 1.88 -3.19
N GLU A 190 -26.88 3.18 -2.96
CA GLU A 190 -26.67 4.23 -3.98
C GLU A 190 -25.21 4.28 -4.44
N ARG A 191 -24.27 4.06 -3.50
CA ARG A 191 -22.85 4.10 -3.78
C ARG A 191 -22.41 2.88 -4.58
N LEU A 192 -22.97 1.70 -4.29
CA LEU A 192 -22.76 0.48 -5.06
C LEU A 192 -23.22 0.65 -6.51
N ASP A 193 -24.39 1.28 -6.73
CA ASP A 193 -24.91 1.54 -8.08
C ASP A 193 -23.97 2.43 -8.90
N GLN A 194 -23.45 3.50 -8.30
CA GLN A 194 -22.47 4.38 -8.95
C GLN A 194 -21.22 3.60 -9.37
N ILE A 195 -20.65 2.79 -8.47
CA ILE A 195 -19.44 2.03 -8.75
C ILE A 195 -19.70 0.94 -9.80
N LEU A 196 -20.85 0.29 -9.78
CA LEU A 196 -21.22 -0.70 -10.80
C LEU A 196 -21.28 -0.07 -12.20
N GLU A 197 -21.83 1.14 -12.32
CA GLU A 197 -21.86 1.86 -13.60
C GLU A 197 -20.44 2.22 -14.06
N GLU A 198 -19.62 2.79 -13.19
CA GLU A 198 -18.23 3.14 -13.51
C GLU A 198 -17.38 1.91 -13.92
N VAL A 199 -17.57 0.77 -13.24
CA VAL A 199 -16.93 -0.50 -13.60
C VAL A 199 -17.38 -0.96 -15.00
N ARG A 200 -18.68 -0.87 -15.30
CA ARG A 200 -19.23 -1.24 -16.62
C ARG A 200 -18.70 -0.34 -17.73
N GLU A 201 -18.51 0.97 -17.48
CA GLU A 201 -17.91 1.87 -18.46
C GLU A 201 -16.47 1.45 -18.81
N ILE A 202 -15.65 1.09 -17.82
CA ILE A 202 -14.29 0.59 -18.06
C ILE A 202 -14.33 -0.74 -18.81
N MET A 203 -15.24 -1.65 -18.45
CA MET A 203 -15.43 -2.91 -19.19
C MET A 203 -15.81 -2.66 -20.65
N ALA A 204 -16.61 -1.62 -20.92
CA ALA A 204 -17.01 -1.21 -22.26
C ALA A 204 -15.89 -0.48 -23.05
N GLY A 205 -14.70 -0.30 -22.46
CA GLY A 205 -13.54 0.28 -23.12
C GLY A 205 -13.35 1.78 -22.89
N LYS A 206 -13.99 2.37 -21.88
CA LYS A 206 -13.65 3.73 -21.43
C LYS A 206 -12.15 3.80 -21.12
N SER A 207 -11.44 4.70 -21.78
CA SER A 207 -10.01 4.91 -21.59
C SER A 207 -9.72 5.50 -20.21
N VAL A 208 -8.58 5.13 -19.65
CA VAL A 208 -8.01 5.73 -18.46
C VAL A 208 -6.72 6.46 -18.80
N ASP A 209 -6.40 7.49 -18.04
CA ASP A 209 -5.15 8.22 -18.19
C ASP A 209 -4.01 7.50 -17.46
N PHE A 210 -2.92 7.21 -18.17
CA PHE A 210 -1.69 6.70 -17.55
C PHE A 210 -1.04 7.78 -16.69
N CYS A 211 -1.16 7.62 -15.37
CA CYS A 211 -0.59 8.52 -14.37
C CYS A 211 0.49 7.78 -13.59
N TYR A 212 1.60 8.45 -13.33
CA TYR A 212 2.71 7.88 -12.57
C TYR A 212 2.33 7.63 -11.10
N GLY A 213 2.68 6.47 -10.57
CA GLY A 213 2.55 6.12 -9.16
C GLY A 213 1.12 5.85 -8.67
N VAL A 214 0.14 5.67 -9.57
CA VAL A 214 -1.28 5.44 -9.18
C VAL A 214 -1.76 4.01 -9.40
N ALA A 215 -0.99 3.19 -10.12
CA ALA A 215 -1.31 1.78 -10.31
C ALA A 215 -0.70 0.93 -9.18
N GLY A 216 -1.46 -0.06 -8.71
CA GLY A 216 -0.94 -1.14 -7.89
C GLY A 216 -0.46 -2.33 -8.73
N TRP A 217 0.27 -3.23 -8.05
CA TRP A 217 0.68 -4.53 -8.60
C TRP A 217 -0.54 -5.29 -9.15
N PRO A 218 -0.43 -5.98 -10.29
CA PRO A 218 0.79 -6.27 -11.06
C PRO A 218 1.03 -5.35 -12.26
N TRP A 219 0.54 -4.09 -12.19
CA TRP A 219 0.57 -3.17 -13.32
C TRP A 219 1.35 -1.88 -13.03
N THR A 220 2.11 -1.84 -11.94
CA THR A 220 2.81 -0.64 -11.49
C THR A 220 3.82 -0.20 -12.55
N THR A 221 4.75 -1.10 -12.93
CA THR A 221 5.79 -0.79 -13.93
C THR A 221 5.18 -0.39 -15.28
N TYR A 222 4.20 -1.15 -15.78
CA TYR A 222 3.56 -0.85 -17.06
C TYR A 222 2.95 0.55 -17.09
N VAL A 223 2.19 0.92 -16.05
CA VAL A 223 1.52 2.23 -16.01
C VAL A 223 2.53 3.36 -15.85
N ASP A 224 3.55 3.18 -15.00
CA ASP A 224 4.61 4.16 -14.81
C ASP A 224 5.41 4.38 -16.09
N GLU A 225 5.77 3.33 -16.82
CA GLU A 225 6.45 3.42 -18.13
C GLU A 225 5.59 4.16 -19.16
N GLN A 226 4.28 3.91 -19.19
CA GLN A 226 3.37 4.62 -20.08
C GLN A 226 3.27 6.12 -19.73
N ALA A 227 3.23 6.48 -18.45
CA ALA A 227 3.23 7.86 -17.99
C ALA A 227 4.57 8.56 -18.32
N VAL A 228 5.70 7.88 -18.11
CA VAL A 228 7.05 8.35 -18.48
C VAL A 228 7.17 8.58 -19.99
N ALA A 229 6.71 7.63 -20.81
CA ALA A 229 6.73 7.74 -22.27
C ALA A 229 5.87 8.91 -22.78
N ALA A 230 4.73 9.18 -22.12
CA ALA A 230 3.88 10.33 -22.42
C ALA A 230 4.45 11.66 -21.89
N GLY A 231 5.48 11.62 -21.03
CA GLY A 231 5.98 12.79 -20.32
C GLY A 231 4.91 13.45 -19.47
N ASP A 232 3.99 12.66 -18.90
CA ASP A 232 2.80 13.12 -18.20
C ASP A 232 3.12 14.03 -17.01
N VAL A 233 2.26 15.00 -16.74
CA VAL A 233 2.44 15.97 -15.66
C VAL A 233 2.45 15.33 -14.25
N SER A 234 1.91 14.12 -14.07
CA SER A 234 1.99 13.35 -12.82
C SER A 234 3.41 13.01 -12.37
N LEU A 235 4.38 13.03 -13.29
CA LEU A 235 5.79 12.78 -12.98
C LEU A 235 6.42 13.88 -12.10
N ILE A 236 5.78 15.03 -12.00
CA ILE A 236 6.27 16.15 -11.21
C ILE A 236 5.91 15.93 -9.74
N THR A 237 6.94 15.90 -8.88
CA THR A 237 6.74 15.74 -7.44
C THR A 237 5.73 16.77 -6.89
N GLY A 238 4.73 16.27 -6.16
CA GLY A 238 3.66 17.07 -5.58
C GLY A 238 2.41 17.19 -6.46
N VAL A 239 2.45 16.67 -7.70
CA VAL A 239 1.26 16.58 -8.58
C VAL A 239 0.50 15.29 -8.29
N GLY A 240 -0.37 15.34 -7.28
CA GLY A 240 -1.34 14.27 -7.01
C GLY A 240 -2.50 14.25 -8.01
N ALA A 241 -3.32 13.20 -7.97
CA ALA A 241 -4.42 12.96 -8.92
C ALA A 241 -5.34 14.18 -9.14
N SER A 242 -5.79 14.84 -8.07
CA SER A 242 -6.67 16.02 -8.21
C SER A 242 -5.98 17.23 -8.83
N VAL A 243 -4.68 17.42 -8.58
CA VAL A 243 -3.92 18.54 -9.17
C VAL A 243 -3.69 18.25 -10.65
N ARG A 244 -3.34 17.01 -11.01
CA ARG A 244 -3.21 16.56 -12.39
C ARG A 244 -4.46 16.88 -13.22
N VAL A 245 -5.65 16.52 -12.72
CA VAL A 245 -6.92 16.79 -13.43
C VAL A 245 -7.04 18.28 -13.78
N ASN A 246 -6.83 19.16 -12.80
CA ASN A 246 -6.93 20.61 -13.03
C ASN A 246 -5.86 21.14 -14.02
N LEU A 247 -4.64 20.60 -13.96
CA LEU A 247 -3.57 20.94 -14.92
C LEU A 247 -3.92 20.52 -16.35
N VAL A 248 -4.44 19.30 -16.51
CA VAL A 248 -4.86 18.75 -17.79
C VAL A 248 -6.01 19.54 -18.40
N GLU A 249 -6.99 19.96 -17.59
CA GLU A 249 -8.08 20.88 -17.99
C GLU A 249 -7.55 22.24 -18.42
N ALA A 250 -6.52 22.75 -17.74
CA ALA A 250 -5.80 23.97 -18.10
C ALA A 250 -4.77 23.78 -19.24
N SER A 251 -4.79 22.62 -19.92
CA SER A 251 -3.89 22.27 -21.05
C SER A 251 -2.40 22.04 -20.68
N TYR A 252 -2.06 21.95 -19.40
CA TYR A 252 -0.73 21.53 -18.93
C TYR A 252 -0.66 20.01 -18.73
N ARG A 253 -0.55 19.27 -19.84
CA ARG A 253 -0.54 17.80 -19.84
C ARG A 253 0.81 17.18 -19.58
N THR A 254 1.91 17.90 -19.81
CA THR A 254 3.26 17.32 -19.84
C THR A 254 4.24 18.04 -18.94
N ILE A 255 5.32 17.36 -18.54
CA ILE A 255 6.47 17.97 -17.87
C ILE A 255 6.97 19.20 -18.65
N GLU A 256 7.09 19.08 -19.97
CA GLU A 256 7.56 20.17 -20.83
C GLU A 256 6.64 21.40 -20.75
N SER A 257 5.32 21.20 -20.71
CA SER A 257 4.36 22.29 -20.59
C SER A 257 4.52 23.05 -19.26
N ILE A 258 4.79 22.34 -18.16
CA ILE A 258 5.04 22.97 -16.85
C ILE A 258 6.41 23.63 -16.78
N ALA A 259 7.45 23.01 -17.36
CA ALA A 259 8.81 23.56 -17.34
C ALA A 259 8.92 24.94 -18.03
N LYS A 260 8.02 25.24 -18.97
CA LYS A 260 7.91 26.50 -19.70
C LYS A 260 6.76 27.41 -19.21
N ALA A 261 5.96 26.96 -18.25
CA ALA A 261 4.79 27.69 -17.78
C ALA A 261 5.19 28.96 -17.03
N ASN A 262 4.32 29.97 -17.08
CA ASN A 262 4.41 31.10 -16.17
C ASN A 262 3.78 30.72 -14.82
N GLU A 263 4.51 30.94 -13.72
CA GLU A 263 4.03 30.68 -12.36
C GLU A 263 2.67 31.35 -12.09
N THR A 264 2.43 32.57 -12.60
CA THR A 264 1.14 33.27 -12.39
C THR A 264 -0.03 32.59 -13.08
N GLU A 265 0.21 31.91 -14.21
CA GLU A 265 -0.82 31.12 -14.89
C GLU A 265 -1.15 29.87 -14.06
N LEU A 266 -0.13 29.21 -13.51
CA LEU A 266 -0.33 28.02 -12.66
C LEU A 266 -1.07 28.35 -11.37
N VAL A 267 -0.80 29.50 -10.74
CA VAL A 267 -1.51 29.95 -9.53
C VAL A 267 -3.01 30.18 -9.77
N SER A 268 -3.42 30.45 -11.01
CA SER A 268 -4.84 30.57 -11.36
C SER A 268 -5.58 29.23 -11.39
N ILE A 269 -4.84 28.12 -11.39
CA ILE A 269 -5.39 26.76 -11.42
C ILE A 269 -5.75 26.32 -10.00
N LYS A 270 -6.95 25.74 -9.86
CA LYS A 270 -7.46 25.27 -8.57
C LYS A 270 -6.47 24.34 -7.86
N ARG A 271 -6.26 24.56 -6.56
CA ARG A 271 -5.34 23.81 -5.67
C ARG A 271 -3.84 24.07 -5.90
N ILE A 272 -3.48 25.08 -6.69
CA ILE A 272 -2.08 25.48 -6.89
C ILE A 272 -1.88 26.88 -6.30
N GLY A 273 -1.10 26.98 -5.22
CA GLY A 273 -0.66 28.27 -4.65
C GLY A 273 0.72 28.66 -5.17
N ASP A 274 1.18 29.89 -4.85
CA ASP A 274 2.46 30.45 -5.33
C ASP A 274 3.65 29.52 -5.08
N ALA A 275 3.80 29.03 -3.84
CA ALA A 275 4.90 28.13 -3.48
C ALA A 275 4.84 26.80 -4.26
N THR A 276 3.64 26.28 -4.51
CA THR A 276 3.42 25.05 -5.28
C THR A 276 3.75 25.26 -6.74
N ALA A 277 3.30 26.36 -7.35
CA ALA A 277 3.59 26.72 -8.73
C ALA A 277 5.11 26.81 -8.96
N LYS A 278 5.82 27.57 -8.12
CA LYS A 278 7.28 27.67 -8.16
C LYS A 278 7.95 26.30 -8.01
N LYS A 279 7.54 25.50 -7.01
CA LYS A 279 8.08 24.14 -6.80
C LYS A 279 7.90 23.27 -8.05
N MET A 280 6.70 23.28 -8.65
CA MET A 280 6.35 22.49 -9.82
C MET A 280 7.16 22.87 -11.06
N VAL A 281 7.31 24.17 -11.35
CA VAL A 281 8.11 24.64 -12.50
C VAL A 281 9.56 24.19 -12.36
N VAL A 282 10.18 24.38 -11.20
CA VAL A 282 11.59 24.00 -10.99
C VAL A 282 11.77 22.48 -10.98
N SER A 283 10.82 21.71 -10.43
CA SER A 283 10.80 20.24 -10.57
C SER A 283 10.75 19.81 -12.03
N ALA A 284 9.84 20.39 -12.81
CA ALA A 284 9.68 20.05 -14.22
C ALA A 284 10.94 20.39 -15.02
N GLN A 285 11.60 21.51 -14.71
CA GLN A 285 12.88 21.88 -15.30
C GLN A 285 14.00 20.89 -14.96
N ALA A 286 14.09 20.43 -13.70
CA ALA A 286 15.07 19.43 -13.29
C ALA A 286 14.87 18.10 -14.02
N ILE A 287 13.63 17.60 -14.06
CA ILE A 287 13.27 16.37 -14.78
C ILE A 287 13.56 16.51 -16.28
N HIS A 288 13.12 17.61 -16.91
CA HIS A 288 13.31 17.85 -18.34
C HIS A 288 14.80 17.97 -18.71
N ALA A 289 15.59 18.65 -17.89
CA ALA A 289 17.02 18.82 -18.11
C ALA A 289 17.87 17.63 -17.62
N LYS A 290 17.26 16.64 -16.96
CA LYS A 290 17.90 15.48 -16.34
C LYS A 290 19.07 15.85 -15.42
N LYS A 291 18.92 16.93 -14.66
CA LYS A 291 19.94 17.40 -13.72
C LYS A 291 19.31 18.11 -12.53
N PRO A 292 19.95 18.10 -11.35
CA PRO A 292 19.49 18.88 -10.22
C PRO A 292 19.46 20.38 -10.54
N VAL A 293 18.44 21.08 -10.06
CA VAL A 293 18.26 22.53 -10.21
C VAL A 293 18.10 23.16 -8.84
N ARG A 294 18.89 24.20 -8.55
CA ARG A 294 18.83 24.91 -7.28
C ARG A 294 17.52 25.71 -7.18
N ARG A 295 16.86 25.63 -6.02
CA ARG A 295 15.61 26.33 -5.69
C ARG A 295 15.86 27.51 -4.77
N GLU A 296 16.51 27.24 -3.63
CA GLU A 296 16.73 28.18 -2.54
C GLU A 296 18.16 28.08 -2.01
N GLU A 297 18.54 29.00 -1.14
CA GLU A 297 19.80 28.89 -0.41
C GLU A 297 19.73 27.74 0.59
N LEU A 298 20.88 27.10 0.82
CA LEU A 298 20.98 26.05 1.82
C LEU A 298 20.82 26.69 3.20
N GLY A 299 19.85 26.20 3.98
CA GLY A 299 19.71 26.61 5.38
C GLY A 299 20.91 26.15 6.21
N GLU A 300 21.05 26.75 7.38
CA GLU A 300 21.99 26.27 8.41
C GLU A 300 21.50 24.91 8.92
N PHE A 301 22.39 23.94 8.97
CA PHE A 301 22.13 22.60 9.51
C PHE A 301 23.17 22.29 10.59
N ARG A 302 22.79 21.46 11.55
CA ARG A 302 23.70 21.13 12.65
C ARG A 302 24.87 20.29 12.11
N ARG A 303 26.07 20.63 12.56
CA ARG A 303 27.30 19.86 12.30
C ARG A 303 27.95 19.47 13.61
N GLY A 304 28.68 18.37 13.58
CA GLY A 304 29.42 17.87 14.73
C GLY A 304 30.77 17.29 14.34
N LYS A 305 31.57 16.93 15.34
CA LYS A 305 32.85 16.23 15.12
C LYS A 305 32.65 14.79 14.66
N THR A 306 31.51 14.19 15.01
CA THR A 306 31.12 12.87 14.55
C THR A 306 29.82 12.98 13.74
N GLU A 307 29.86 12.53 12.49
CA GLU A 307 28.70 12.45 11.61
C GLU A 307 28.16 11.01 11.70
N VAL A 308 26.87 10.87 11.99
CA VAL A 308 26.18 9.58 12.03
C VAL A 308 24.97 9.65 11.10
N PHE A 309 24.87 8.74 10.14
CA PHE A 309 23.76 8.58 9.21
C PHE A 309 23.07 7.27 9.55
N PHE A 310 21.81 7.31 9.93
CA PHE A 310 21.13 6.12 10.44
C PHE A 310 19.76 5.95 9.79
N ASP A 311 19.32 4.69 9.79
CA ASP A 311 18.03 4.26 9.26
C ASP A 311 17.46 3.14 10.15
N LEU A 312 16.13 3.01 10.16
CA LEU A 312 15.39 2.02 10.93
C LEU A 312 14.68 1.05 10.01
N GLU A 313 14.85 -0.26 10.24
CA GLU A 313 13.97 -1.28 9.67
C GLU A 313 12.93 -1.72 10.71
N GLY A 314 11.66 -1.74 10.31
CA GLY A 314 10.56 -2.15 11.17
C GLY A 314 9.24 -2.31 10.43
N ALA A 315 8.25 -2.84 11.13
CA ALA A 315 6.91 -3.05 10.58
C ALA A 315 6.21 -1.73 10.22
N GLN A 316 5.74 -1.59 8.98
CA GLN A 316 4.99 -0.42 8.51
C GLN A 316 3.48 -0.53 8.80
N GLU A 317 2.74 0.56 8.59
CA GLU A 317 1.27 0.61 8.82
C GLU A 317 0.46 -0.39 7.97
N HIS A 318 0.98 -0.85 6.83
CA HIS A 318 0.34 -1.90 6.04
C HIS A 318 0.79 -3.31 6.45
N ASP A 319 1.94 -3.41 7.13
CA ASP A 319 2.44 -4.62 7.79
C ASP A 319 1.80 -4.82 9.16
N LEU A 320 0.71 -4.09 9.45
CA LEU A 320 -0.17 -4.27 10.63
C LEU A 320 -0.93 -5.59 10.52
N VAL A 321 -0.14 -6.64 10.48
CA VAL A 321 -0.49 -8.01 10.79
C VAL A 321 -0.29 -8.18 12.30
N ASP A 322 -1.25 -7.73 13.11
CA ASP A 322 -1.19 -7.86 14.57
C ASP A 322 -1.04 -9.30 15.08
N GLY A 323 -0.12 -9.66 15.99
CA GLY A 323 0.64 -8.86 16.98
C GLY A 323 2.14 -8.61 16.71
N LEU A 324 2.44 -8.01 15.56
CA LEU A 324 3.74 -7.42 15.21
C LEU A 324 3.80 -5.89 15.50
N GLU A 325 2.99 -5.37 16.43
CA GLU A 325 2.80 -3.92 16.62
C GLU A 325 4.13 -3.16 16.82
N LEU A 326 4.60 -2.54 15.74
CA LEU A 326 5.82 -1.72 15.62
C LEU A 326 7.11 -2.37 16.12
N VAL A 327 7.48 -3.58 15.68
CA VAL A 327 8.88 -4.00 15.88
C VAL A 327 9.77 -3.19 14.93
N ASN A 328 10.77 -2.50 15.48
CA ASN A 328 11.92 -1.97 14.76
C ASN A 328 13.11 -2.89 15.06
N TYR A 329 13.30 -3.89 14.21
CA TYR A 329 14.25 -4.98 14.45
C TYR A 329 15.69 -4.63 14.06
N LEU A 330 15.93 -3.52 13.37
CA LEU A 330 17.28 -3.05 13.06
C LEU A 330 17.38 -1.53 13.17
N ILE A 331 18.34 -1.07 13.97
CA ILE A 331 18.89 0.28 13.88
C ILE A 331 20.27 0.13 13.24
N GLY A 332 20.47 0.61 12.03
CA GLY A 332 21.82 0.66 11.45
C GLY A 332 22.33 2.08 11.37
N ALA A 333 23.66 2.22 11.50
CA ALA A 333 24.30 3.52 11.48
C ALA A 333 25.63 3.47 10.74
N VAL A 334 25.80 4.38 9.78
CA VAL A 334 27.09 4.75 9.19
C VAL A 334 27.65 5.93 9.97
N TYR A 335 28.86 5.81 10.50
CA TYR A 335 29.50 6.89 11.27
C TYR A 335 30.92 7.18 10.78
N ARG A 336 31.32 8.45 10.90
CA ARG A 336 32.67 8.92 10.58
C ARG A 336 33.02 10.22 11.29
N THR A 337 34.30 10.55 11.32
CA THR A 337 34.75 11.94 11.47
C THR A 337 34.78 12.58 10.07
N PRO A 338 34.45 13.87 9.89
CA PRO A 338 34.50 14.51 8.58
C PRO A 338 35.83 14.27 7.86
N GLY A 339 35.76 13.69 6.66
CA GLY A 339 36.92 13.37 5.83
C GLY A 339 37.64 12.05 6.16
N SER A 340 37.17 11.27 7.14
CA SER A 340 37.64 9.91 7.39
C SER A 340 36.82 8.87 6.62
N GLU A 341 37.35 7.64 6.54
CA GLU A 341 36.56 6.48 6.11
C GLU A 341 35.36 6.29 7.04
N ALA A 342 34.21 5.98 6.46
CA ALA A 342 32.97 5.72 7.18
C ALA A 342 32.82 4.24 7.51
N LYS A 343 32.20 3.93 8.64
CA LYS A 343 32.00 2.57 9.12
C LYS A 343 30.53 2.34 9.41
N TYR A 344 30.04 1.17 9.06
CA TYR A 344 28.69 0.74 9.37
C TYR A 344 28.66 -0.11 10.64
N ILE A 345 27.62 0.07 11.46
CA ILE A 345 27.31 -0.78 12.62
C ILE A 345 25.81 -1.08 12.67
N PRO A 346 25.41 -2.37 12.71
CA PRO A 346 24.02 -2.77 12.92
C PRO A 346 23.72 -3.10 14.40
N PHE A 347 22.57 -2.65 14.89
CA PHE A 347 21.94 -3.09 16.14
C PHE A 347 20.70 -3.91 15.78
N PHE A 348 20.86 -5.23 15.64
CA PHE A 348 19.87 -6.15 15.08
C PHE A 348 19.21 -7.01 16.16
N ALA A 349 17.88 -7.12 16.16
CA ALA A 349 17.11 -7.86 17.16
C ALA A 349 16.91 -9.27 16.64
N ASP A 350 17.61 -10.27 17.20
CA ASP A 350 17.47 -11.64 16.74
C ASP A 350 16.09 -12.24 17.06
N THR A 351 15.38 -11.64 18.02
CA THR A 351 14.01 -11.93 18.40
C THR A 351 13.22 -10.64 18.68
N PHE A 352 11.89 -10.69 18.63
CA PHE A 352 11.03 -9.51 18.86
C PHE A 352 11.24 -8.83 20.22
N ASP A 353 11.58 -9.59 21.26
CA ASP A 353 11.78 -9.10 22.63
C ASP A 353 13.10 -8.36 22.83
N GLN A 354 14.04 -8.43 21.88
CA GLN A 354 15.34 -7.75 21.94
C GLN A 354 15.33 -6.30 21.44
N GLU A 355 14.21 -5.81 20.88
CA GLU A 355 14.08 -4.43 20.37
C GLU A 355 14.51 -3.38 21.43
N GLY A 356 14.09 -3.56 22.68
CA GLY A 356 14.42 -2.64 23.77
C GLY A 356 15.89 -2.66 24.18
N GLU A 357 16.53 -3.83 24.16
CA GLU A 357 17.95 -3.98 24.48
C GLU A 357 18.81 -3.29 23.40
N ASN A 358 18.49 -3.53 22.13
CA ASN A 358 19.17 -2.90 21.00
C ASN A 358 19.08 -1.38 21.00
N LEU A 359 17.91 -0.84 21.34
CA LEU A 359 17.71 0.60 21.45
C LEU A 359 18.64 1.21 22.51
N VAL A 360 18.77 0.56 23.67
CA VAL A 360 19.66 1.01 24.75
C VAL A 360 21.13 0.89 24.34
N GLU A 361 21.52 -0.17 23.63
CA GLU A 361 22.87 -0.33 23.09
C GLU A 361 23.21 0.75 22.07
N PHE A 362 22.29 1.08 21.16
CA PHE A 362 22.44 2.18 20.21
C PHE A 362 22.69 3.51 20.92
N PHE A 363 21.90 3.85 21.94
CA PHE A 363 22.12 5.11 22.66
C PHE A 363 23.43 5.15 23.45
N LYS A 364 23.85 4.03 24.07
CA LYS A 364 25.16 3.96 24.74
C LYS A 364 26.31 4.11 23.77
N TRP A 365 26.20 3.50 22.59
CA TRP A 365 27.16 3.67 21.51
C TRP A 365 27.22 5.13 21.03
N ALA A 366 26.05 5.75 20.84
CA ALA A 366 25.94 7.17 20.48
C ALA A 366 26.58 8.11 21.51
N ASP A 367 26.39 7.86 22.81
CA ASP A 367 26.98 8.64 23.92
C ASP A 367 28.50 8.52 24.01
N SER A 368 29.10 7.50 23.38
CA SER A 368 30.55 7.32 23.36
C SER A 368 31.28 8.31 22.43
N PHE A 369 30.56 9.01 21.54
CA PHE A 369 31.15 9.92 20.56
C PHE A 369 31.31 11.35 21.06
N GLU A 370 32.36 12.01 20.59
CA GLU A 370 32.52 13.45 20.78
C GLU A 370 31.64 14.21 19.79
N ASP A 371 30.75 15.07 20.31
CA ASP A 371 29.91 16.00 19.55
C ASP A 371 29.20 15.38 18.33
N PRO A 372 28.39 14.31 18.50
CA PRO A 372 27.75 13.61 17.40
C PRO A 372 26.57 14.39 16.80
N VAL A 373 26.30 14.21 15.51
CA VAL A 373 25.03 14.64 14.87
C VAL A 373 24.47 13.47 14.10
N PHE A 374 23.16 13.24 14.24
CA PHE A 374 22.46 12.08 13.72
C PHE A 374 21.56 12.51 12.57
N TYR A 375 22.01 12.25 11.35
CA TYR A 375 21.29 12.53 10.13
C TYR A 375 20.40 11.35 9.75
N HIS A 376 19.18 11.66 9.33
CA HIS A 376 18.22 10.67 8.85
C HIS A 376 17.39 11.24 7.70
N TRP A 377 16.62 10.39 7.04
CA TRP A 377 15.78 10.79 5.92
C TRP A 377 14.30 10.79 6.31
N HIS A 378 13.73 12.00 6.48
CA HIS A 378 12.30 12.24 6.74
C HIS A 378 11.88 11.98 8.20
N HIS A 379 10.62 12.24 8.54
CA HIS A 379 10.16 12.26 9.94
C HIS A 379 9.95 10.87 10.59
N TYR A 380 10.09 9.79 9.81
CA TYR A 380 9.74 8.44 10.25
C TYR A 380 10.63 7.99 11.40
N GLU A 381 11.96 8.13 11.26
CA GLU A 381 12.93 7.65 12.26
C GLU A 381 12.74 8.37 13.59
N ARG A 382 12.58 9.69 13.56
CA ARG A 382 12.31 10.48 14.78
C ARG A 382 11.04 10.00 15.49
N THR A 383 9.97 9.79 14.73
CA THR A 383 8.69 9.33 15.28
C THR A 383 8.82 7.95 15.93
N HIS A 384 9.45 7.00 15.24
CA HIS A 384 9.58 5.63 15.72
C HIS A 384 10.54 5.54 16.90
N LEU A 385 11.69 6.23 16.85
CA LEU A 385 12.65 6.28 17.94
C LEU A 385 12.02 6.85 19.23
N MET A 386 11.21 7.92 19.15
CA MET A 386 10.48 8.43 20.30
C MET A 386 9.46 7.43 20.85
N LYS A 387 8.70 6.74 19.98
CA LYS A 387 7.76 5.70 20.40
C LYS A 387 8.47 4.54 21.10
N MET A 388 9.63 4.12 20.60
CA MET A 388 10.42 3.07 21.22
C MET A 388 10.97 3.51 22.60
N VAL A 389 11.46 4.75 22.70
CA VAL A 389 11.90 5.33 23.99
C VAL A 389 10.80 5.29 25.04
N GLU A 390 9.57 5.68 24.67
CA GLU A 390 8.40 5.62 25.55
C GLU A 390 8.03 4.18 25.89
N ARG A 391 7.93 3.30 24.88
CA ARG A 391 7.55 1.89 25.04
C ARG A 391 8.47 1.13 25.99
N TYR A 392 9.79 1.32 25.84
CA TYR A 392 10.80 0.59 26.60
C TYR A 392 11.28 1.32 27.86
N GLY A 393 10.74 2.52 28.15
CA GLY A 393 11.09 3.28 29.35
C GLY A 393 12.57 3.65 29.43
N VAL A 394 13.18 4.00 28.28
CA VAL A 394 14.60 4.39 28.22
C VAL A 394 14.83 5.66 29.03
N ASP A 395 15.97 5.73 29.72
CA ASP A 395 16.39 6.94 30.45
C ASP A 395 16.36 8.18 29.53
N PRO A 396 15.56 9.22 29.85
CA PRO A 396 15.48 10.43 29.05
C PRO A 396 16.83 11.14 28.86
N GLN A 397 17.76 11.05 29.81
CA GLN A 397 19.09 11.66 29.65
C GLN A 397 19.90 10.94 28.57
N LEU A 398 19.83 9.61 28.54
CA LEU A 398 20.51 8.79 27.54
C LEU A 398 19.89 8.98 26.15
N ALA A 399 18.56 8.99 26.06
CA ALA A 399 17.86 9.21 24.79
C ALA A 399 18.12 10.62 24.21
N ALA A 400 18.27 11.64 25.07
CA ALA A 400 18.52 13.02 24.64
C ALA A 400 19.82 13.19 23.83
N VAL A 401 20.82 12.33 24.03
CA VAL A 401 22.08 12.31 23.26
C VAL A 401 21.82 12.27 21.76
N VAL A 402 20.82 11.48 21.34
CA VAL A 402 20.44 11.34 19.94
C VAL A 402 19.27 12.26 19.62
N ILE A 403 18.18 12.21 20.39
CA ILE A 403 16.91 12.89 20.06
C ILE A 403 17.09 14.41 19.89
N ASP A 404 17.90 15.05 20.74
CA ASP A 404 18.13 16.49 20.68
C ASP A 404 19.10 16.89 19.55
N ARG A 405 19.73 15.90 18.91
CA ARG A 405 20.76 16.04 17.88
C ARG A 405 20.41 15.34 16.55
N LEU A 406 19.14 14.99 16.38
CA LEU A 406 18.58 14.53 15.09
C LEU A 406 18.50 15.69 14.10
N GLU A 407 18.88 15.43 12.85
CA GLU A 407 18.78 16.35 11.72
C GLU A 407 18.13 15.64 10.53
N ASP A 408 16.96 16.13 10.11
CA ASP A 408 16.23 15.58 8.97
C ASP A 408 16.75 16.19 7.66
N LEU A 409 17.40 15.37 6.84
CA LEU A 409 17.99 15.82 5.58
C LEU A 409 16.97 16.05 4.47
N SER A 410 15.76 15.49 4.56
CA SER A 410 14.79 15.52 3.47
C SER A 410 14.26 16.94 3.18
N PRO A 411 13.74 17.70 4.16
CA PRO A 411 13.27 19.07 3.93
C PRO A 411 14.39 19.97 3.41
N TRP A 412 15.60 19.79 3.91
CA TRP A 412 16.75 20.60 3.51
C TRP A 412 17.15 20.34 2.06
N THR A 413 17.33 19.07 1.71
CA THR A 413 17.70 18.62 0.36
C THR A 413 16.65 19.06 -0.66
N THR A 414 15.38 18.83 -0.36
CA THR A 414 14.26 19.06 -1.30
C THR A 414 13.82 20.52 -1.37
N LYS A 415 14.07 21.35 -0.35
CA LYS A 415 13.86 22.81 -0.46
C LYS A 415 14.98 23.48 -1.23
N ALA A 416 16.23 23.04 -1.03
CA ALA A 416 17.38 23.64 -1.70
C ALA A 416 17.49 23.24 -3.17
N TYR A 417 17.07 22.03 -3.54
CA TYR A 417 17.17 21.51 -4.90
C TYR A 417 15.90 20.80 -5.37
N ALA A 418 15.61 20.94 -6.66
CA ALA A 418 14.79 19.99 -7.39
C ALA A 418 15.70 18.93 -8.04
N PHE A 419 15.34 17.66 -7.89
CA PHE A 419 16.08 16.56 -8.49
C PHE A 419 15.38 16.06 -9.75
N PRO A 420 16.09 15.45 -10.71
CA PRO A 420 15.51 14.82 -11.89
C PRO A 420 14.86 13.47 -11.53
N ALA A 421 13.99 13.47 -10.51
CA ALA A 421 13.32 12.33 -9.93
C ALA A 421 11.82 12.56 -9.90
N TYR A 422 11.03 11.49 -9.98
CA TYR A 422 9.56 11.54 -9.92
C TYR A 422 9.01 11.53 -8.47
N GLY A 423 9.91 11.52 -7.49
CA GLY A 423 9.59 11.52 -6.07
C GLY A 423 10.72 12.09 -5.22
N GLU A 424 10.40 12.38 -3.95
CA GLU A 424 11.34 12.93 -2.95
C GLU A 424 11.77 11.87 -1.91
N SER A 425 11.68 10.58 -2.24
CA SER A 425 12.20 9.51 -1.38
C SER A 425 13.73 9.41 -1.46
N LEU A 426 14.35 8.85 -0.41
CA LEU A 426 15.79 8.57 -0.36
C LEU A 426 16.27 7.85 -1.62
N LYS A 427 15.60 6.75 -1.98
CA LYS A 427 15.90 5.95 -3.16
C LYS A 427 15.77 6.71 -4.47
N SER A 428 14.77 7.59 -4.58
CA SER A 428 14.58 8.39 -5.80
C SER A 428 15.71 9.39 -5.98
N ILE A 429 16.06 10.12 -4.92
CA ILE A 429 17.07 11.18 -4.97
C ILE A 429 18.48 10.60 -5.09
N ALA A 430 18.84 9.59 -4.28
CA ALA A 430 20.19 9.04 -4.32
C ALA A 430 20.53 8.40 -5.68
N LYS A 431 19.56 7.71 -6.32
CA LYS A 431 19.73 7.18 -7.69
C LYS A 431 20.01 8.28 -8.71
N CYS A 432 19.35 9.44 -8.61
CA CYS A 432 19.63 10.58 -9.47
C CYS A 432 21.02 11.20 -9.22
N LEU A 433 21.65 10.87 -8.10
CA LEU A 433 22.99 11.29 -7.72
C LEU A 433 24.01 10.14 -7.89
N ASP A 434 23.71 9.16 -8.75
CA ASP A 434 24.58 8.03 -9.09
C ASP A 434 24.86 7.04 -7.94
N PHE A 435 24.04 7.05 -6.88
CA PHE A 435 24.09 6.01 -5.86
C PHE A 435 23.35 4.74 -6.33
N SER A 436 23.91 3.57 -6.02
CA SER A 436 23.32 2.27 -6.36
C SER A 436 23.30 1.36 -5.14
N TRP A 437 22.14 0.76 -4.87
CA TRP A 437 21.99 -0.30 -3.88
C TRP A 437 22.65 -1.58 -4.39
N ARG A 438 23.28 -2.34 -3.49
CA ARG A 438 23.89 -3.64 -3.78
C ARG A 438 22.85 -4.69 -4.11
N GLN A 439 21.65 -4.55 -3.55
CA GLN A 439 20.52 -5.46 -3.77
C GLN A 439 19.43 -4.79 -4.60
N THR A 440 18.83 -5.56 -5.50
CA THR A 440 17.73 -5.10 -6.37
C THR A 440 16.41 -5.81 -6.06
N ASP A 441 16.47 -6.92 -5.32
CA ASP A 441 15.35 -7.77 -4.92
C ASP A 441 14.77 -7.41 -3.54
N VAL A 442 15.46 -6.60 -2.75
CA VAL A 442 15.00 -6.19 -1.41
C VAL A 442 14.46 -4.76 -1.44
N SER A 443 13.28 -4.58 -0.85
CA SER A 443 12.64 -3.29 -0.58
C SER A 443 12.27 -3.22 0.91
N GLY A 444 12.03 -2.03 1.46
CA GLY A 444 11.62 -1.87 2.86
C GLY A 444 10.29 -2.54 3.24
N VAL A 445 9.56 -3.08 2.26
CA VAL A 445 8.35 -3.89 2.45
C VAL A 445 8.69 -5.40 2.44
N GLY A 446 9.75 -5.80 1.75
CA GLY A 446 10.27 -7.19 1.78
C GLY A 446 11.24 -7.45 2.93
N SER A 447 11.78 -6.41 3.60
CA SER A 447 12.68 -6.59 4.76
C SER A 447 11.96 -7.19 5.96
N MET A 448 10.67 -6.89 6.15
CA MET A 448 9.85 -7.49 7.21
C MET A 448 9.62 -8.99 7.00
N ASP A 449 9.33 -9.43 5.76
CA ASP A 449 9.16 -10.86 5.46
C ASP A 449 10.46 -11.65 5.69
N LEU A 450 11.60 -11.07 5.30
CA LEU A 450 12.91 -11.63 5.61
C LEU A 450 13.12 -11.75 7.12
N TYR A 451 12.65 -10.77 7.89
CA TYR A 451 12.77 -10.78 9.35
C TYR A 451 11.87 -11.86 9.98
N LEU A 452 10.62 -11.98 9.51
CA LEU A 452 9.71 -13.04 9.95
C LEU A 452 10.29 -14.43 9.66
N ASN A 453 10.80 -14.66 8.45
CA ASN A 453 11.46 -15.91 8.09
C ASN A 453 12.68 -16.19 8.99
N TYR A 454 13.46 -15.16 9.31
CA TYR A 454 14.59 -15.28 10.23
C TYR A 454 14.13 -15.70 11.63
N VAL A 455 13.12 -15.04 12.20
CA VAL A 455 12.60 -15.38 13.53
C VAL A 455 11.94 -16.76 13.55
N ASP A 456 11.13 -17.10 12.54
CA ASP A 456 10.45 -18.40 12.41
C ASP A 456 11.44 -19.57 12.25
N SER A 457 12.62 -19.30 11.69
CA SER A 457 13.73 -20.26 11.64
C SER A 457 14.41 -20.48 13.01
N GLY A 458 13.95 -19.83 14.08
CA GLY A 458 14.62 -19.80 15.37
C GLY A 458 15.93 -18.99 15.35
N SER A 459 15.96 -17.90 14.57
CA SER A 459 17.11 -17.01 14.41
C SER A 459 18.33 -17.69 13.77
N THR A 460 18.09 -18.56 12.76
CA THR A 460 19.15 -19.33 12.08
C THR A 460 19.29 -19.08 10.57
N ASP A 461 18.32 -18.39 9.95
CA ASP A 461 18.40 -18.00 8.53
C ASP A 461 19.32 -16.80 8.29
N GLU A 462 20.63 -17.04 8.34
CA GLU A 462 21.65 -16.02 8.10
C GLU A 462 21.55 -15.35 6.72
N THR A 463 20.91 -15.98 5.74
CA THR A 463 20.73 -15.37 4.42
C THR A 463 19.76 -14.20 4.51
N SER A 464 18.61 -14.40 5.17
CA SER A 464 17.62 -13.34 5.38
C SER A 464 18.18 -12.21 6.24
N LYS A 465 18.86 -12.53 7.34
CA LYS A 465 19.53 -11.54 8.19
C LYS A 465 20.54 -10.70 7.42
N GLN A 466 21.44 -11.34 6.66
CA GLN A 466 22.45 -10.63 5.90
C GLN A 466 21.83 -9.75 4.80
N LYS A 467 20.72 -10.17 4.19
CA LYS A 467 20.00 -9.36 3.22
C LYS A 467 19.48 -8.06 3.85
N ILE A 468 18.80 -8.16 4.98
CA ILE A 468 18.27 -7.02 5.75
C ILE A 468 19.40 -6.05 6.11
N ILE A 469 20.50 -6.57 6.67
CA ILE A 469 21.63 -5.75 7.12
C ILE A 469 22.27 -4.98 5.95
N ILE A 470 22.43 -5.61 4.78
CA ILE A 470 22.97 -4.95 3.57
C ILE A 470 22.02 -3.88 3.06
N TYR A 471 20.72 -4.14 3.06
CA TYR A 471 19.71 -3.19 2.59
C TYR A 471 19.73 -1.91 3.45
N ASN A 472 19.70 -2.06 4.78
CA ASN A 472 19.76 -0.93 5.70
C ASN A 472 21.13 -0.22 5.68
N GLU A 473 22.23 -0.95 5.52
CA GLU A 473 23.55 -0.36 5.32
C GLU A 473 23.57 0.53 4.06
N ASP A 474 22.96 0.09 2.96
CA ASP A 474 22.83 0.89 1.74
C ASP A 474 21.99 2.15 1.97
N ASP A 475 20.91 2.09 2.75
CA ASP A 475 20.08 3.25 3.07
C ASP A 475 20.84 4.27 3.94
N CYS A 476 21.65 3.81 4.90
CA CYS A 476 22.55 4.66 5.67
C CYS A 476 23.61 5.34 4.78
N PHE A 477 24.24 4.58 3.86
CA PHE A 477 25.21 5.13 2.92
C PHE A 477 24.58 6.04 1.86
N ALA A 478 23.36 5.78 1.42
CA ALA A 478 22.61 6.65 0.52
C ALA A 478 22.34 8.00 1.18
N THR A 479 21.98 7.99 2.46
CA THR A 479 21.77 9.20 3.28
C THR A 479 23.05 10.02 3.38
N MET A 480 24.19 9.36 3.69
CA MET A 480 25.51 10.00 3.68
C MET A 480 25.89 10.56 2.30
N HIS A 481 25.60 9.81 1.23
CA HIS A 481 25.92 10.21 -0.14
C HIS A 481 25.16 11.48 -0.56
N ILE A 482 23.88 11.58 -0.21
CA ILE A 482 23.10 12.81 -0.45
C ILE A 482 23.68 13.96 0.35
N TYR A 483 23.99 13.76 1.63
CA TYR A 483 24.63 14.78 2.47
C TYR A 483 25.93 15.30 1.84
N ASP A 484 26.81 14.40 1.42
CA ASP A 484 28.08 14.74 0.78
C ASP A 484 27.89 15.49 -0.53
N TRP A 485 26.92 15.08 -1.35
CA TRP A 485 26.61 15.76 -2.60
C TRP A 485 26.13 17.19 -2.36
N VAL A 486 25.23 17.40 -1.40
CA VAL A 486 24.73 18.75 -1.10
C VAL A 486 25.83 19.62 -0.48
N MET A 487 26.70 19.05 0.38
CA MET A 487 27.85 19.76 0.95
C MET A 487 28.91 20.14 -0.09
N GLY A 488 29.20 19.23 -1.01
CA GLY A 488 30.15 19.47 -2.10
C GLY A 488 29.64 20.53 -3.08
N THR A 489 28.35 20.51 -3.41
CA THR A 489 27.73 21.49 -4.34
C THR A 489 27.53 22.86 -3.71
N GLY A 490 27.26 22.94 -2.40
CA GLY A 490 27.19 24.20 -1.65
C GLY A 490 28.52 24.97 -1.58
N SER A 491 29.64 24.28 -1.81
CA SER A 491 30.98 24.87 -1.83
C SER A 491 31.41 25.41 -3.20
N VAL A 492 30.66 25.11 -4.27
CA VAL A 492 30.88 25.65 -5.62
C VAL A 492 30.01 26.89 -5.82
N VAL A 493 30.39 27.98 -5.17
CA VAL A 493 29.98 29.32 -5.58
C VAL A 493 31.06 29.79 -6.55
N LEU A 494 30.74 29.79 -7.86
CA LEU A 494 31.52 30.52 -8.87
C LEU A 494 31.13 32.00 -8.86
#